data_AF-A0A1U9UVG1-F1
#
_entry.id   AF-A0A1U9UVG1-F1
#
_cell.length_a   1.000
_cell.length_b   1.000
_cell.length_c   1.000
_cell.angle_alpha   90.00
_cell.angle_beta   90.00
_cell.angle_gamma   90.00
#
_symmetry.space_group_name_H-M   'P 1'
#
loop_
_entity.id
_entity.type
_entity.pdbx_description
1 polymer ?
#
loop_
_entity_poly.entity_id
_entity_poly.type
_entity_poly.pdbx_seq_one_letter_code
_entity_poly.pdbx_strand_id
1 'polypeptide(L)'
;MQASFILSTTSEFLPMGTLEKLESFGAQFEQARGLPGNLPVLTCPISEKEKHLLESMGGKSNLGFGCINLADGSKLHTIRFQMGGLQFYWVADMVDPEVWAAIDMWRTVGRMPLLFRIENGEDWGAKFGVISGPTGTLSNEVFRRGGNPEPSATTVTQLLRLVSSGILEAEATTDIEGVPLRHVFVNALVTMRVSQFIDQSKVVGPGERKKI
;
A
#
# COMPACT_ATOMS: atom_id res chain seq x y z
N MET A 1 -28.84 7.79 18.00
CA MET A 1 -29.08 6.42 17.50
C MET A 1 -27.72 5.92 17.02
N GLN A 2 -27.02 5.16 17.85
CA GLN A 2 -25.70 4.60 17.51
C GLN A 2 -25.91 3.40 16.58
N ALA A 3 -25.36 3.46 15.37
CA ALA A 3 -25.31 2.30 14.49
C ALA A 3 -24.12 1.44 14.90
N SER A 4 -24.37 0.45 15.75
CA SER A 4 -23.48 -0.68 15.98
C SER A 4 -23.60 -1.63 14.80
N PHE A 5 -22.58 -1.67 13.94
CA PHE A 5 -22.49 -2.68 12.89
C PHE A 5 -21.84 -3.94 13.45
N ILE A 6 -22.63 -5.02 13.51
CA ILE A 6 -22.12 -6.38 13.63
C ILE A 6 -21.55 -6.72 12.25
N LEU A 7 -20.24 -6.65 12.11
CA LEU A 7 -19.55 -7.32 11.01
C LEU A 7 -19.77 -8.82 11.19
N SER A 8 -20.37 -9.45 10.17
CA SER A 8 -20.51 -10.89 10.03
C SER A 8 -19.21 -11.60 10.41
N THR A 9 -19.32 -12.67 11.20
CA THR A 9 -18.26 -13.43 11.87
C THR A 9 -17.44 -14.32 10.93
N THR A 10 -16.84 -13.72 9.92
CA THR A 10 -15.61 -14.22 9.30
C THR A 10 -14.60 -13.10 9.42
N SER A 11 -13.49 -13.35 10.11
CA SER A 11 -12.34 -12.45 10.19
C SER A 11 -11.78 -12.27 8.78
N GLU A 12 -12.42 -11.42 7.98
CA GLU A 12 -11.99 -11.07 6.63
C GLU A 12 -10.70 -10.28 6.75
N PHE A 13 -9.61 -10.93 6.35
CA PHE A 13 -8.30 -10.32 6.17
C PHE A 13 -8.47 -9.10 5.26
N LEU A 14 -8.33 -7.91 5.84
CA LEU A 14 -8.25 -6.68 5.05
C LEU A 14 -6.77 -6.37 4.85
N PRO A 15 -6.22 -6.55 3.64
CA PRO A 15 -4.81 -6.24 3.36
C PRO A 15 -4.51 -4.75 3.61
N MET A 16 -3.58 -4.52 4.54
CA MET A 16 -3.16 -3.17 4.96
C MET A 16 -1.65 -3.00 4.78
N GLY A 17 -1.27 -2.13 3.85
CA GLY A 17 0.11 -1.68 3.68
C GLY A 17 0.42 -0.50 4.61
N THR A 18 1.70 -0.23 4.81
CA THR A 18 2.22 0.87 5.64
C THR A 18 3.37 1.59 4.96
N LEU A 19 3.70 2.78 5.47
CA LEU A 19 4.95 3.48 5.18
C LEU A 19 5.83 3.41 6.42
N GLU A 20 6.89 2.61 6.37
CA GLU A 20 7.83 2.45 7.48
C GLU A 20 9.22 2.89 7.08
N LYS A 21 9.98 3.50 8.00
CA LYS A 21 11.35 3.92 7.70
C LYS A 21 12.23 2.69 7.44
N LEU A 22 13.10 2.76 6.44
CA LEU A 22 14.01 1.65 6.11
C LEU A 22 14.82 1.15 7.33
N GLU A 23 15.27 2.04 8.20
CA GLU A 23 16.03 1.71 9.41
C GLU A 23 15.25 0.83 10.41
N SER A 24 13.91 0.80 10.37
CA SER A 24 13.12 -0.06 11.25
C SER A 24 13.24 -1.55 10.91
N PHE A 25 13.80 -1.89 9.75
CA PHE A 25 14.02 -3.27 9.31
C PHE A 25 15.45 -3.76 9.55
N GLY A 26 16.35 -2.92 10.08
CA GLY A 26 17.75 -3.27 10.31
C GLY A 26 18.55 -3.53 9.02
N ALA A 27 19.76 -4.05 9.18
CA ALA A 27 20.72 -4.27 8.09
C ALA A 27 20.54 -5.62 7.35
N GLN A 28 19.33 -6.18 7.35
CA GLN A 28 19.10 -7.55 6.88
C GLN A 28 18.97 -7.69 5.35
N PHE A 29 18.73 -6.59 4.61
CA PHE A 29 18.51 -6.63 3.16
C PHE A 29 19.69 -6.02 2.40
N GLU A 30 20.38 -6.83 1.60
CA GLU A 30 21.50 -6.36 0.76
C GLU A 30 21.06 -5.25 -0.21
N GLN A 31 19.84 -5.34 -0.74
CA GLN A 31 19.26 -4.37 -1.67
C GLN A 31 19.06 -2.99 -1.04
N ALA A 32 19.03 -2.91 0.30
CA ALA A 32 18.90 -1.64 1.03
C ALA A 32 20.24 -0.88 1.16
N ARG A 33 21.37 -1.49 0.78
CA ARG A 33 22.70 -0.92 0.97
C ARG A 33 22.84 0.43 0.23
N GLY A 34 23.22 1.46 0.99
CA GLY A 34 23.43 2.81 0.46
C GLY A 34 22.16 3.67 0.36
N LEU A 35 20.99 3.13 0.73
CA LEU A 35 19.77 3.93 0.82
C LEU A 35 19.71 4.67 2.18
N PRO A 36 19.10 5.87 2.24
CA PRO A 36 18.88 6.58 3.49
C PRO A 36 18.00 5.76 4.46
N GLY A 37 18.37 5.71 5.74
CA GLY A 37 17.60 4.98 6.77
C GLY A 37 16.19 5.51 6.98
N ASN A 38 15.94 6.79 6.71
CA ASN A 38 14.61 7.40 6.78
C ASN A 38 13.78 7.24 5.49
N LEU A 39 14.31 6.58 4.44
CA LEU A 39 13.59 6.36 3.19
C LEU A 39 12.34 5.50 3.48
N PRO A 40 11.13 5.95 3.12
CA PRO A 40 9.92 5.19 3.38
C PRO A 40 9.90 3.88 2.59
N VAL A 41 9.60 2.78 3.24
CA VAL A 41 9.38 1.46 2.68
C VAL A 41 7.88 1.24 2.60
N LEU A 42 7.40 0.99 1.38
CA LEU A 42 5.99 0.70 1.15
C LEU A 42 5.76 -0.80 1.36
N THR A 43 5.01 -1.14 2.40
CA THR A 43 4.79 -2.53 2.80
C THR A 43 3.52 -3.10 2.20
N CYS A 44 3.49 -4.41 1.94
CA CYS A 44 2.33 -5.13 1.44
C CYS A 44 2.23 -6.47 2.18
N PRO A 45 1.17 -6.71 2.97
CA PRO A 45 0.91 -8.02 3.53
C PRO A 45 0.47 -8.98 2.43
N ILE A 46 0.86 -10.24 2.58
CA ILE A 46 0.61 -11.34 1.66
C ILE A 46 0.23 -12.53 2.51
N SER A 47 -0.95 -13.09 2.26
CA SER A 47 -1.42 -14.26 3.01
C SER A 47 -0.58 -15.49 2.70
N GLU A 48 -0.59 -16.46 3.60
CA GLU A 48 0.14 -17.73 3.40
C GLU A 48 -0.31 -18.43 2.10
N LYS A 49 -1.62 -18.33 1.80
CA LYS A 49 -2.23 -18.90 0.59
C LYS A 49 -1.69 -18.28 -0.70
N GLU A 50 -1.29 -17.01 -0.66
CA GLU A 50 -0.84 -16.24 -1.82
C GLU A 50 0.68 -16.20 -1.96
N LYS A 51 1.43 -16.68 -0.96
CA LYS A 51 2.90 -16.73 -0.94
C LYS A 51 3.51 -17.29 -2.23
N HIS A 52 2.92 -18.36 -2.77
CA HIS A 52 3.39 -19.03 -3.98
C HIS A 52 3.37 -18.11 -5.23
N LEU A 53 2.51 -17.09 -5.26
CA LEU A 53 2.45 -16.13 -6.37
C LEU A 53 3.77 -15.35 -6.48
N LEU A 54 4.39 -15.03 -5.34
CA LEU A 54 5.65 -14.28 -5.27
C LEU A 54 6.89 -15.11 -5.63
N GLU A 55 6.78 -16.40 -5.88
CA GLU A 55 7.91 -17.22 -6.34
C GLU A 55 8.29 -16.89 -7.79
N SER A 56 7.34 -16.33 -8.53
CA SER A 56 7.51 -15.88 -9.92
C SER A 56 7.85 -14.38 -10.05
N MET A 57 8.37 -13.75 -9.00
CA MET A 57 8.79 -12.35 -9.04
C MET A 57 9.99 -12.18 -9.98
N GLY A 58 9.72 -11.73 -11.20
CA GLY A 58 10.71 -11.41 -12.22
C GLY A 58 10.05 -10.88 -13.49
N GLY A 59 10.84 -10.23 -14.33
CA GLY A 59 10.39 -9.69 -15.62
C GLY A 59 10.19 -8.17 -15.61
N LYS A 60 9.47 -7.68 -16.63
CA LYS A 60 9.17 -6.25 -16.78
C LYS A 60 8.38 -5.76 -15.56
N SER A 61 8.63 -4.51 -15.18
CA SER A 61 7.89 -3.84 -14.12
C SER A 61 7.44 -2.45 -14.54
N ASN A 62 6.38 -1.96 -13.92
CA ASN A 62 5.87 -0.61 -14.09
C ASN A 62 5.42 -0.03 -12.74
N LEU A 63 5.63 1.28 -12.55
CA LEU A 63 5.12 2.03 -11.41
C LEU A 63 4.16 3.11 -11.93
N GLY A 64 2.93 3.10 -11.41
CA GLY A 64 1.87 4.01 -11.78
C GLY A 64 1.29 4.72 -10.57
N PHE A 65 0.80 5.93 -10.79
CA PHE A 65 0.03 6.70 -9.81
C PHE A 65 -1.32 7.04 -10.41
N GLY A 66 -2.38 7.00 -9.61
CA GLY A 66 -3.75 7.20 -10.09
C GLY A 66 -4.63 7.90 -9.07
N CYS A 67 -5.82 8.27 -9.52
CA CYS A 67 -6.81 8.98 -8.73
C CYS A 67 -8.16 8.30 -8.91
N ILE A 68 -8.85 8.05 -7.81
CA ILE A 68 -10.23 7.56 -7.80
C ILE A 68 -11.12 8.65 -7.22
N ASN A 69 -12.19 8.98 -7.94
CA ASN A 69 -13.19 9.93 -7.45
C ASN A 69 -14.25 9.17 -6.64
N LEU A 70 -14.52 9.63 -5.43
CA LEU A 70 -15.59 9.12 -4.59
C LEU A 70 -16.88 9.92 -4.82
N ALA A 71 -18.01 9.31 -4.47
CA ALA A 71 -19.34 9.89 -4.75
C ALA A 71 -19.59 11.22 -4.02
N ASP A 72 -18.91 11.45 -2.90
CA ASP A 72 -18.98 12.70 -2.13
C ASP A 72 -18.02 13.79 -2.62
N GLY A 73 -17.33 13.56 -3.73
CA GLY A 73 -16.36 14.47 -4.33
C GLY A 73 -14.94 14.35 -3.76
N SER A 74 -14.75 13.61 -2.66
CA SER A 74 -13.41 13.26 -2.16
C SER A 74 -12.66 12.36 -3.15
N LYS A 75 -11.35 12.26 -2.98
CA LYS A 75 -10.48 11.55 -3.92
C LYS A 75 -9.56 10.62 -3.16
N LEU A 76 -9.30 9.46 -3.74
CA LEU A 76 -8.30 8.53 -3.26
C LEU A 76 -7.10 8.49 -4.20
N HIS A 77 -5.92 8.42 -3.62
CA HIS A 77 -4.67 8.14 -4.30
C HIS A 77 -4.54 6.64 -4.53
N THR A 78 -4.07 6.23 -5.71
CA THR A 78 -3.59 4.86 -5.94
C THR A 78 -2.11 4.87 -6.32
N ILE A 79 -1.31 4.08 -5.61
CA ILE A 79 0.05 3.70 -6.03
C ILE A 79 -0.07 2.29 -6.60
N ARG A 80 0.41 2.08 -7.82
CA ARG A 80 0.33 0.80 -8.53
C ARG A 80 1.72 0.34 -8.89
N PHE A 81 2.08 -0.86 -8.47
CA PHE A 81 3.30 -1.51 -8.92
C PHE A 81 2.91 -2.79 -9.64
N GLN A 82 3.29 -2.93 -10.91
CA GLN A 82 3.17 -4.19 -11.64
C GLN A 82 4.55 -4.80 -11.83
N MET A 83 4.64 -6.11 -11.63
CA MET A 83 5.81 -6.92 -11.97
C MET A 83 5.36 -8.22 -12.61
N GLY A 84 5.68 -8.39 -13.89
CA GLY A 84 5.14 -9.48 -14.70
C GLY A 84 3.60 -9.46 -14.65
N GLY A 85 2.99 -10.61 -14.35
CA GLY A 85 1.54 -10.73 -14.20
C GLY A 85 1.00 -10.44 -12.79
N LEU A 86 1.79 -9.87 -11.87
CA LEU A 86 1.31 -9.46 -10.55
C LEU A 86 1.21 -7.95 -10.47
N GLN A 87 0.10 -7.43 -9.96
CA GLN A 87 -0.08 -6.00 -9.73
C GLN A 87 -0.45 -5.75 -8.26
N PHE A 88 0.09 -4.68 -7.70
CA PHE A 88 -0.08 -4.30 -6.31
C PHE A 88 -0.61 -2.87 -6.27
N TYR A 89 -1.74 -2.69 -5.61
CA TYR A 89 -2.37 -1.41 -5.35
C TYR A 89 -2.19 -1.05 -3.88
N TRP A 90 -1.87 0.21 -3.63
CA TRP A 90 -2.03 0.86 -2.34
C TRP A 90 -2.97 2.05 -2.52
N VAL A 91 -4.05 2.04 -1.75
CA VAL A 91 -5.10 3.06 -1.80
C VAL A 91 -4.99 3.93 -0.55
N ALA A 92 -4.88 5.23 -0.73
CA ALA A 92 -4.78 6.20 0.36
C ALA A 92 -5.69 7.40 0.12
N ASP A 93 -5.89 8.25 1.13
CA ASP A 93 -6.49 9.57 0.92
C ASP A 93 -5.59 10.41 -0.02
N MET A 94 -6.19 11.07 -1.01
CA MET A 94 -5.48 11.91 -1.98
C MET A 94 -4.72 13.07 -1.33
N VAL A 95 -5.20 13.59 -0.20
CA VAL A 95 -4.56 14.72 0.49
C VAL A 95 -3.72 14.29 1.69
N ASP A 96 -3.37 13.00 1.78
CA ASP A 96 -2.52 12.49 2.86
C ASP A 96 -1.08 13.05 2.76
N PRO A 97 -0.61 13.84 3.74
CA PRO A 97 0.71 14.45 3.69
C PRO A 97 1.84 13.44 3.83
N GLU A 98 1.62 12.31 4.51
CA GLU A 98 2.61 11.26 4.69
C GLU A 98 2.88 10.54 3.37
N VAL A 99 1.82 10.26 2.60
CA VAL A 99 1.93 9.68 1.26
C VAL A 99 2.67 10.63 0.31
N TRP A 100 2.32 11.91 0.30
CA TRP A 100 3.03 12.89 -0.53
C TRP A 100 4.48 13.08 -0.14
N ALA A 101 4.80 13.08 1.16
CA ALA A 101 6.18 13.15 1.64
C ALA A 101 6.98 11.92 1.22
N ALA A 102 6.38 10.73 1.22
CA ALA A 102 7.03 9.51 0.75
C ALA A 102 7.33 9.57 -0.76
N ILE A 103 6.36 9.99 -1.57
CA ILE A 103 6.52 10.17 -3.02
C ILE A 103 7.66 11.16 -3.32
N ASP A 104 7.69 12.30 -2.62
CA ASP A 104 8.75 13.31 -2.81
C ASP A 104 10.13 12.75 -2.45
N MET A 105 10.24 11.95 -1.39
CA MET A 105 11.50 11.33 -0.98
C MET A 105 11.94 10.26 -1.98
N TRP A 106 11.04 9.39 -2.44
CA TRP A 106 11.35 8.40 -3.48
C TRP A 106 11.79 9.04 -4.79
N ARG A 107 11.16 10.15 -5.18
CA ARG A 107 11.56 10.93 -6.35
C ARG A 107 12.96 11.51 -6.18
N THR A 108 13.23 12.11 -5.02
CA THR A 108 14.52 12.75 -4.71
C THR A 108 15.67 11.75 -4.68
N VAL A 109 15.45 10.58 -4.08
CA VAL A 109 16.45 9.49 -4.02
C VAL A 109 16.51 8.70 -5.33
N GLY A 110 15.46 8.75 -6.15
CA GLY A 110 15.31 7.97 -7.38
C GLY A 110 15.05 6.47 -7.13
N ARG A 111 14.75 6.09 -5.88
CA ARG A 111 14.54 4.70 -5.44
C ARG A 111 13.32 4.60 -4.55
N MET A 112 12.55 3.54 -4.73
CA MET A 112 11.37 3.22 -3.93
C MET A 112 11.49 1.79 -3.39
N PRO A 113 11.74 1.61 -2.09
CA PRO A 113 11.79 0.30 -1.48
C PRO A 113 10.38 -0.26 -1.20
N LEU A 114 10.23 -1.56 -1.45
CA LEU A 114 9.03 -2.35 -1.27
C LEU A 114 9.32 -3.50 -0.33
N LEU A 115 8.39 -3.81 0.57
CA LEU A 115 8.48 -4.96 1.46
C LEU A 115 7.20 -5.77 1.44
N PHE A 116 7.27 -6.96 0.85
CA PHE A 116 6.20 -7.95 0.93
C PHE A 116 6.35 -8.73 2.23
N ARG A 117 5.43 -8.53 3.17
CA ARG A 117 5.34 -9.29 4.43
C ARG A 117 4.48 -10.50 4.18
N ILE A 118 5.03 -11.68 4.38
CA ILE A 118 4.42 -12.94 3.98
C ILE A 118 4.06 -13.71 5.25
N GLU A 119 2.79 -13.98 5.45
CA GLU A 119 2.32 -14.83 6.55
C GLU A 119 2.90 -16.24 6.42
N ASN A 120 3.39 -16.78 7.54
CA ASN A 120 4.04 -18.09 7.61
C ASN A 120 3.71 -18.77 8.95
N GLY A 121 2.47 -19.23 9.07
CA GLY A 121 1.93 -19.75 10.34
C GLY A 121 1.85 -18.66 11.40
N GLU A 122 2.54 -18.85 12.53
CA GLU A 122 2.58 -17.87 13.63
C GLU A 122 3.62 -16.75 13.43
N ASP A 123 4.38 -16.76 12.33
CA ASP A 123 5.46 -15.82 12.05
C ASP A 123 5.30 -15.14 10.68
N TRP A 124 6.16 -14.15 10.39
CA TRP A 124 6.17 -13.37 9.16
C TRP A 124 7.51 -13.50 8.42
N GLY A 125 7.46 -14.04 7.21
CA GLY A 125 8.53 -13.91 6.23
C GLY A 125 8.54 -12.53 5.57
N ALA A 126 9.64 -12.21 4.88
CA ALA A 126 9.76 -10.96 4.15
C ALA A 126 10.46 -11.15 2.81
N LYS A 127 9.95 -10.48 1.77
CA LYS A 127 10.66 -10.24 0.50
C LYS A 127 10.81 -8.74 0.29
N PHE A 128 12.06 -8.29 0.24
CA PHE A 128 12.41 -6.89 0.04
C PHE A 128 12.87 -6.65 -1.40
N GLY A 129 12.43 -5.54 -1.98
CA GLY A 129 12.81 -5.11 -3.31
C GLY A 129 13.02 -3.60 -3.36
N VAL A 130 13.82 -3.15 -4.31
CA VAL A 130 14.02 -1.72 -4.59
C VAL A 130 13.78 -1.49 -6.06
N ILE A 131 12.85 -0.60 -6.38
CA ILE A 131 12.54 -0.22 -7.75
C ILE A 131 12.95 1.24 -8.01
N SER A 132 12.93 1.64 -9.28
CA SER A 132 13.07 3.04 -9.64
C SER A 132 11.93 3.86 -9.03
N GLY A 133 12.28 4.98 -8.40
CA GLY A 133 11.29 5.92 -7.88
C GLY A 133 10.51 6.62 -8.99
N PRO A 134 9.43 7.35 -8.64
CA PRO A 134 8.70 8.18 -9.58
C PRO A 134 9.62 9.22 -10.22
N THR A 135 9.36 9.54 -11.49
CA THR A 135 10.08 10.59 -12.22
C THR A 135 9.09 11.63 -12.73
N GLY A 136 9.55 12.86 -12.88
CA GLY A 136 8.72 13.98 -13.33
C GLY A 136 7.59 14.35 -12.38
N THR A 137 6.68 15.18 -12.90
CA THR A 137 5.47 15.65 -12.22
C THR A 137 4.37 14.61 -12.37
N LEU A 138 3.75 14.21 -11.25
CA LEU A 138 2.59 13.32 -11.29
C LEU A 138 1.33 14.13 -11.58
N SER A 139 0.43 13.61 -12.41
CA SER A 139 -0.87 14.25 -12.70
C SER A 139 -1.69 14.52 -11.43
N ASN A 140 -1.55 13.66 -10.43
CA ASN A 140 -2.24 13.77 -9.14
C ASN A 140 -1.79 14.98 -8.29
N GLU A 141 -0.62 15.59 -8.58
CA GLU A 141 -0.09 16.69 -7.76
C GLU A 141 -1.00 17.92 -7.74
N VAL A 142 -1.88 18.05 -8.73
CA VAL A 142 -2.91 19.11 -8.75
C VAL A 142 -3.86 19.03 -7.56
N PHE A 143 -4.07 17.84 -6.99
CA PHE A 143 -4.95 17.61 -5.85
C PHE A 143 -4.25 17.79 -4.50
N ARG A 144 -2.91 17.92 -4.48
CA ARG A 144 -2.12 18.12 -3.26
C ARG A 144 -2.47 19.41 -2.52
N ARG A 145 -3.06 20.40 -3.21
CA ARG A 145 -3.26 21.78 -2.73
C ARG A 145 -4.63 22.07 -2.13
N GLY A 146 -5.49 21.07 -1.90
CA GLY A 146 -6.66 21.24 -1.03
C GLY A 146 -6.18 21.32 0.40
N GLY A 147 -6.36 22.47 1.07
CA GLY A 147 -5.82 22.71 2.42
C GLY A 147 -6.10 21.53 3.35
N ASN A 148 -5.05 21.01 3.99
CA ASN A 148 -4.97 19.75 4.75
C ASN A 148 -6.24 19.44 5.57
N PRO A 149 -7.30 18.89 4.96
CA PRO A 149 -8.57 18.72 5.64
C PRO A 149 -8.44 17.45 6.47
N GLU A 150 -8.75 17.52 7.76
CA GLU A 150 -8.73 16.36 8.67
C GLU A 150 -9.34 15.12 7.98
N PRO A 151 -8.71 13.93 8.13
CA PRO A 151 -9.22 12.72 7.49
C PRO A 151 -10.66 12.51 7.96
N SER A 152 -11.60 12.47 7.03
CA SER A 152 -12.98 12.24 7.43
C SER A 152 -13.18 10.74 7.66
N ALA A 153 -13.88 10.38 8.74
CA ALA A 153 -14.27 8.99 8.99
C ALA A 153 -15.04 8.40 7.80
N THR A 154 -15.79 9.23 7.07
CA THR A 154 -16.48 8.88 5.83
C THR A 154 -15.50 8.47 4.72
N THR A 155 -14.45 9.26 4.47
CA THR A 155 -13.44 8.96 3.44
C THR A 155 -12.70 7.67 3.77
N VAL A 156 -12.32 7.47 5.04
CA VAL A 156 -11.68 6.22 5.48
C VAL A 156 -12.63 5.03 5.29
N THR A 157 -13.90 5.17 5.67
CA THR A 157 -14.90 4.11 5.48
C THR A 157 -15.08 3.76 4.00
N GLN A 158 -15.13 4.76 3.12
CA GLN A 158 -15.25 4.56 1.68
C GLN A 158 -13.99 3.90 1.08
N LEU A 159 -12.80 4.28 1.55
CA LEU A 159 -11.53 3.64 1.18
C LEU A 159 -11.53 2.17 1.56
N LEU A 160 -11.83 1.84 2.83
CA LEU A 160 -11.83 0.45 3.30
C LEU A 160 -12.88 -0.38 2.56
N ARG A 161 -14.06 0.18 2.32
CA ARG A 161 -15.11 -0.46 1.51
C ARG A 161 -14.68 -0.71 0.08
N LEU A 162 -13.95 0.22 -0.54
CA LEU A 162 -13.43 0.05 -1.90
C LEU A 162 -12.40 -1.10 -1.93
N VAL A 163 -11.44 -1.09 -1.01
CA VAL A 163 -10.40 -2.13 -0.90
C VAL A 163 -11.02 -3.51 -0.65
N SER A 164 -12.07 -3.61 0.17
CA SER A 164 -12.72 -4.90 0.46
C SER A 164 -13.73 -5.36 -0.61
N SER A 165 -14.00 -4.55 -1.64
CA SER A 165 -15.11 -4.82 -2.57
C SER A 165 -14.76 -5.77 -3.71
N GLY A 166 -13.48 -5.98 -4.00
CA GLY A 166 -13.05 -6.72 -5.20
C GLY A 166 -13.17 -5.92 -6.52
N ILE A 167 -13.66 -4.68 -6.48
CA ILE A 167 -13.88 -3.88 -7.70
C ILE A 167 -12.56 -3.51 -8.36
N LEU A 168 -11.53 -3.15 -7.58
CA LEU A 168 -10.24 -2.76 -8.13
C LEU A 168 -9.52 -3.94 -8.79
N GLU A 169 -9.67 -5.13 -8.24
CA GLU A 169 -9.17 -6.39 -8.79
C GLU A 169 -9.87 -6.74 -10.11
N ALA A 170 -11.19 -6.57 -10.16
CA ALA A 170 -12.00 -6.88 -11.33
C ALA A 170 -11.79 -5.89 -12.50
N GLU A 171 -11.53 -4.61 -12.19
CA GLU A 171 -11.33 -3.54 -13.19
C GLU A 171 -9.85 -3.29 -13.52
N ALA A 172 -8.93 -3.95 -12.84
CA ALA A 172 -7.51 -3.79 -13.09
C ALA A 172 -7.13 -4.17 -14.53
N THR A 173 -6.31 -3.33 -15.13
CA THR A 173 -5.73 -3.56 -16.46
C THR A 173 -4.22 -3.55 -16.36
N THR A 174 -3.58 -4.25 -17.30
CA THR A 174 -2.12 -4.31 -17.33
C THR A 174 -1.52 -2.96 -17.65
N ASP A 175 -0.59 -2.52 -16.80
CA ASP A 175 0.27 -1.37 -17.03
C ASP A 175 1.50 -1.73 -17.90
N ILE A 176 1.65 -3.00 -18.28
CA ILE A 176 2.77 -3.49 -19.10
C ILE A 176 2.23 -4.11 -20.38
N GLU A 177 2.49 -3.46 -21.51
CA GLU A 177 2.06 -3.93 -22.83
C GLU A 177 2.48 -5.38 -23.10
N GLY A 178 1.50 -6.20 -23.50
CA GLY A 178 1.69 -7.60 -23.83
C GLY A 178 1.85 -8.54 -22.63
N VAL A 179 1.74 -8.05 -21.39
CA VAL A 179 1.84 -8.89 -20.18
C VAL A 179 0.47 -9.01 -19.51
N PRO A 180 -0.18 -10.18 -19.54
CA PRO A 180 -1.48 -10.35 -18.89
C PRO A 180 -1.37 -10.35 -17.37
N LEU A 181 -2.37 -9.77 -16.70
CA LEU A 181 -2.51 -9.87 -15.25
C LEU A 181 -2.97 -11.28 -14.86
N ARG A 182 -2.28 -11.86 -13.87
CA ARG A 182 -2.62 -13.14 -13.25
C ARG A 182 -3.26 -12.93 -11.88
N HIS A 183 -2.82 -11.90 -11.17
CA HIS A 183 -3.34 -11.58 -9.84
C HIS A 183 -3.11 -10.11 -9.49
N VAL A 184 -4.03 -9.56 -8.68
CA VAL A 184 -4.01 -8.17 -8.21
C VAL A 184 -4.17 -8.17 -6.70
N PHE A 185 -3.19 -7.60 -6.01
CA PHE A 185 -3.25 -7.33 -4.58
C PHE A 185 -3.72 -5.90 -4.37
N VAL A 186 -4.78 -5.69 -3.60
CA VAL A 186 -5.30 -4.35 -3.29
C VAL A 186 -5.18 -4.11 -1.81
N ASN A 187 -4.48 -3.05 -1.42
CA ASN A 187 -4.19 -2.75 -0.02
C ASN A 187 -4.73 -1.37 0.34
N ALA A 188 -5.29 -1.24 1.54
CA ALA A 188 -5.43 0.06 2.18
C ALA A 188 -4.05 0.51 2.67
N LEU A 189 -3.64 1.75 2.38
CA LEU A 189 -2.40 2.31 2.92
C LEU A 189 -2.68 2.99 4.25
N VAL A 190 -2.19 2.39 5.33
CA VAL A 190 -2.35 2.89 6.68
C VAL A 190 -1.22 3.86 7.01
N THR A 191 -1.56 5.15 7.00
CA THR A 191 -0.74 6.25 7.49
C THR A 191 -1.06 6.56 8.95
N MET A 192 -0.22 7.36 9.60
CA MET A 192 -0.47 7.82 10.97
C MET A 192 -1.84 8.52 11.09
N ARG A 193 -2.22 9.26 10.04
CA ARG A 193 -3.48 10.01 9.94
C ARG A 193 -4.72 9.12 10.02
N VAL A 194 -4.71 7.99 9.32
CA VAL A 194 -5.86 7.07 9.24
C VAL A 194 -5.82 5.98 10.31
N SER A 195 -4.66 5.75 10.93
CA SER A 195 -4.47 4.73 11.97
C SER A 195 -5.50 4.80 13.11
N GLN A 196 -5.92 6.00 13.51
CA GLN A 196 -6.90 6.22 14.58
C GLN A 196 -8.32 5.69 14.26
N PHE A 197 -8.64 5.49 12.97
CA PHE A 197 -9.94 4.96 12.53
C PHE A 197 -9.90 3.46 12.27
N ILE A 198 -8.72 2.86 12.34
CA ILE A 198 -8.51 1.45 12.05
C ILE A 198 -8.32 0.74 13.38
N ASP A 199 -9.17 -0.26 13.60
CA ASP A 199 -9.00 -1.18 14.71
C ASP A 199 -7.67 -1.93 14.53
N GLN A 200 -6.76 -1.84 15.50
CA GLN A 200 -5.44 -2.48 15.45
C GLN A 200 -5.55 -4.00 15.27
N SER A 201 -6.65 -4.61 15.70
CA SER A 201 -6.93 -6.04 15.46
C SER A 201 -7.18 -6.39 13.99
N LYS A 202 -7.42 -5.39 13.14
CA LYS A 202 -7.64 -5.52 11.69
C LYS A 202 -6.39 -5.15 10.87
N VAL A 203 -5.37 -4.57 11.50
CA VAL A 203 -4.08 -4.31 10.84
C VAL A 203 -3.30 -5.60 10.81
N VAL A 204 -3.19 -6.22 9.64
CA VAL A 204 -2.39 -7.43 9.49
C VAL A 204 -0.96 -7.05 9.06
N GLY A 205 -0.06 -7.16 10.03
CA GLY A 205 1.36 -6.83 10.05
C GLY A 205 1.82 -6.98 11.51
N PRO A 206 3.11 -6.82 11.90
CA PRO A 206 3.51 -6.94 13.30
C PRO A 206 2.87 -5.81 14.14
N GLY A 207 1.63 -6.04 14.58
CA GLY A 207 0.79 -5.13 15.34
C GLY A 207 1.25 -4.96 16.78
N GLU A 208 2.22 -5.73 17.24
CA GLU A 208 2.92 -5.46 18.48
C GLU A 208 4.40 -5.81 18.32
N ARG A 209 5.27 -4.80 18.50
CA ARG A 209 6.65 -5.08 18.90
C ARG A 209 6.58 -5.67 20.31
N LYS A 210 6.70 -7.00 20.44
CA LYS A 210 7.27 -7.53 21.69
C LYS A 210 8.70 -7.00 21.75
N LYS A 211 8.96 -6.15 22.75
CA LYS A 211 10.32 -5.74 23.11
C LYS A 211 11.15 -7.01 23.23
N ILE A 212 12.19 -7.12 22.40
CA ILE A 212 13.33 -7.98 22.72
C ILE A 212 14.11 -7.26 23.83
#